data_AF-A0A7C7SN28-F1
#
_entry.id   AF-A0A7C7SN28-F1
#
_cell.length_a   1.000
_cell.length_b   1.000
_cell.length_c   1.000
_cell.angle_alpha   90.00
_cell.angle_beta   90.00
_cell.angle_gamma   90.00
#
_symmetry.space_group_name_H-M   'P 1'
#
loop_
_entity.id
_entity.type
_entity.pdbx_description
1 polymer ?
#
loop_
_entity_poly.entity_id
_entity_poly.type
_entity_poly.pdbx_seq_one_letter_code
_entity_poly.pdbx_strand_id
1 'polypeptide(L)' 'TRSIGLDCCPMIGFNKEKLNQEFFPDEKYKSIFICGIGYGDESKLQPRAPRLDFEDACNIL' A
#
# COMPACT_ATOMS: atom_id res chain seq x y z
N THR A 1 6.68 -4.98 8.54
CA THR A 1 7.64 -4.93 7.42
C THR A 1 8.81 -4.03 7.76
N ARG A 2 8.61 -2.73 7.98
CA ARG A 2 9.71 -1.82 8.37
C ARG A 2 10.41 -2.22 9.68
N SER A 3 9.68 -2.71 10.68
CA SER A 3 10.24 -3.20 11.96
C SER A 3 11.19 -4.38 11.82
N ILE A 4 11.12 -5.10 10.69
CA ILE A 4 11.97 -6.26 10.37
C ILE A 4 12.88 -5.99 9.17
N GLY A 5 13.07 -4.72 8.81
CA GLY A 5 13.97 -4.31 7.72
C GLY A 5 13.44 -4.52 6.30
N LEU A 6 12.14 -4.76 6.12
CA LEU A 6 11.51 -4.89 4.79
C LEU A 6 10.77 -3.63 4.37
N ASP A 7 10.93 -3.27 3.09
CA ASP A 7 10.17 -2.23 2.41
C ASP A 7 8.79 -2.72 1.96
N CYS A 8 7.90 -1.75 1.69
CA CYS A 8 6.54 -2.00 1.23
C CYS A 8 6.10 -1.03 0.14
N CYS A 9 5.39 -1.55 -0.85
CA CYS A 9 4.73 -0.78 -1.89
C CYS A 9 3.24 -1.12 -1.95
N PRO A 10 2.37 -0.36 -1.24
CA PRO A 10 0.92 -0.51 -1.34
C PRO A 10 0.38 0.12 -2.63
N MET A 11 -0.44 -0.61 -3.38
CA MET A 11 -0.95 -0.21 -4.69
C MET A 11 -2.45 -0.50 -4.83
N ILE A 12 -3.22 0.50 -5.27
CA ILE A 12 -4.67 0.39 -5.55
C ILE A 12 -4.96 0.39 -7.06
N GLY A 13 -4.00 0.83 -7.88
CA GLY A 13 -4.10 0.95 -9.34
C GLY A 13 -3.98 -0.37 -10.11
N PHE A 14 -4.79 -1.36 -9.76
CA PHE A 14 -4.87 -2.66 -10.44
C PHE A 14 -6.34 -3.02 -10.76
N ASN A 15 -6.55 -3.97 -11.67
CA ASN A 15 -7.88 -4.50 -11.98
C ASN A 15 -8.31 -5.49 -10.88
N LYS A 16 -9.24 -5.06 -10.02
CA LYS A 16 -9.77 -5.85 -8.91
C LYS A 16 -10.61 -7.04 -9.37
N GLU A 17 -11.41 -6.86 -10.43
CA GLU A 17 -12.29 -7.90 -10.97
C GLU A 17 -11.48 -9.07 -11.51
N LYS A 18 -10.45 -8.77 -12.32
CA LYS A 18 -9.56 -9.79 -12.87
C LYS A 18 -8.84 -10.56 -11.76
N LEU A 19 -8.37 -9.87 -10.71
CA LEU A 19 -7.71 -10.53 -9.59
C LEU A 19 -8.67 -11.38 -8.76
N ASN A 20 -9.89 -10.89 -8.50
CA ASN A 20 -10.91 -11.67 -7.80
C ASN A 20 -11.31 -12.92 -8.60
N GLN A 21 -11.52 -12.81 -9.90
CA GLN A 21 -11.87 -13.95 -10.76
C GLN A 21 -10.78 -15.03 -10.75
N GLU A 22 -9.51 -14.61 -10.82
CA GLU A 22 -8.38 -15.54 -10.89
C GLU A 22 -8.08 -16.23 -9.54
N PHE A 23 -8.12 -15.47 -8.44
CA PHE A 23 -7.62 -15.95 -7.13
C PHE A 23 -8.72 -16.21 -6.10
N PHE A 24 -9.91 -15.63 -6.27
CA PHE A 24 -11.04 -15.73 -5.34
C PHE A 24 -12.36 -16.03 -6.08
N PRO A 25 -12.41 -17.11 -6.88
CA PRO A 25 -13.58 -17.40 -7.74
C PRO A 25 -14.87 -17.65 -6.94
N ASP A 26 -14.76 -18.08 -5.68
CA ASP A 26 -15.91 -18.32 -4.80
C ASP A 26 -16.44 -17.03 -4.12
N GLU A 27 -15.92 -15.85 -4.48
CA GLU A 27 -16.33 -14.51 -4.00
C GLU A 27 -16.28 -14.27 -2.48
N LYS A 28 -15.70 -15.21 -1.71
CA LYS A 28 -15.54 -15.09 -0.26
C LYS A 28 -14.63 -13.93 0.16
N TYR A 29 -13.73 -13.52 -0.72
CA TYR A 29 -12.76 -12.46 -0.47
C TYR A 29 -12.84 -11.40 -1.57
N LYS A 30 -12.62 -10.15 -1.17
CA LYS A 30 -12.56 -9.01 -2.09
C LYS A 30 -11.17 -8.39 -2.03
N SER A 31 -10.56 -8.24 -3.20
CA SER A 31 -9.28 -7.55 -3.33
C SER A 31 -9.43 -6.04 -3.08
N ILE A 32 -8.65 -5.51 -2.14
CA ILE A 32 -8.67 -4.08 -1.78
C ILE A 32 -7.42 -3.37 -2.32
N PHE A 33 -6.24 -3.92 -2.01
CA PHE A 33 -4.95 -3.43 -2.48
C PHE A 33 -3.95 -4.58 -2.63
N ILE A 34 -2.90 -4.34 -3.42
CA ILE A 34 -1.72 -5.22 -3.52
C ILE A 34 -0.59 -4.57 -2.73
N CYS A 35 0.21 -5.36 -2.02
CA CYS A 35 1.40 -4.89 -1.33
C CYS A 35 2.61 -5.69 -1.75
N GLY A 36 3.55 -5.06 -2.47
CA GLY A 36 4.87 -5.64 -2.65
C GLY A 36 5.68 -5.52 -1.37
N ILE A 37 6.31 -6.61 -0.91
CA ILE A 37 7.16 -6.64 0.28
C ILE A 37 8.53 -7.20 -0.12
N GLY A 38 9.61 -6.53 0.28
CA GLY A 38 10.97 -6.95 -0.07
C GLY A 38 12.03 -5.91 0.30
N TYR A 39 13.15 -5.92 -0.40
CA TYR A 39 14.21 -4.92 -0.26
C TYR A 39 14.14 -3.95 -1.44
N GLY A 40 13.95 -2.66 -1.15
CA GLY A 40 13.97 -1.60 -2.14
C GLY A 40 15.38 -1.25 -2.58
N ASP A 41 15.50 -0.67 -3.77
CA ASP A 41 16.75 -0.09 -4.25
C ASP A 41 16.86 1.34 -3.72
N GLU A 42 17.71 1.53 -2.70
CA GLU A 42 17.90 2.83 -2.04
C GLU A 42 18.35 3.92 -3.02
N SER A 43 19.05 3.57 -4.10
CA SER A 43 19.52 4.52 -5.12
C SER A 43 18.40 5.12 -5.96
N LYS A 44 17.20 4.52 -5.92
CA LYS A 44 16.02 4.94 -6.69
C LYS A 44 14.95 5.61 -5.82
N LEU A 45 15.22 5.83 -4.55
CA LEU A 45 14.28 6.47 -3.65
C LEU A 45 14.12 7.95 -3.99
N GLN A 46 12.89 8.38 -4.19
CA GLN A 46 12.54 9.79 -4.29
C GLN A 46 12.49 10.41 -2.89
N PRO A 47 12.71 11.73 -2.76
CA PRO A 47 12.49 12.43 -1.51
C PRO A 47 11.06 12.20 -0.98
N ARG A 48 10.94 12.08 0.34
CA ARG A 48 9.65 11.86 0.97
C ARG A 48 8.70 13.03 0.67
N ALA A 49 7.50 12.71 0.18
CA ALA A 49 6.47 13.71 -0.07
C ALA A 49 6.07 14.45 1.22
N PRO A 50 5.60 15.70 1.13
CA PRO A 50 5.13 16.49 2.27
C PRO A 50 4.09 15.74 3.09
N ARG A 51 4.09 15.97 4.40
CA ARG A 51 3.05 15.49 5.32
C ARG A 51 2.36 16.72 5.89
N LEU A 52 1.05 16.60 6.09
CA LEU A 52 0.27 17.62 6.77
C LEU A 52 0.79 17.81 8.18
N ASP A 53 0.75 19.05 8.67
CA ASP A 53 0.97 19.34 10.08
C ASP A 53 -0.21 18.78 10.90
N PHE A 54 -0.03 18.64 12.21
CA PHE A 54 -1.04 18.01 13.07
C PHE A 54 -2.36 18.78 13.06
N GLU A 55 -2.26 20.11 13.13
CA GLU A 55 -3.38 21.05 13.12
C GLU A 55 -4.18 20.98 11.81
N ASP A 56 -3.54 20.63 10.70
CA ASP A 56 -4.21 20.43 9.40
C ASP A 56 -4.91 19.07 9.32
N ALA A 57 -4.37 18.05 10.01
CA ALA A 57 -4.81 16.67 9.88
C ALA A 57 -5.83 16.24 10.96
N CYS A 58 -5.92 16.95 12.09
CA CYS A 58 -6.66 16.50 13.27
C CYS A 58 -7.47 17.62 13.93
N ASN A 59 -8.62 17.24 14.51
CA ASN A 59 -9.42 18.10 15.39
C ASN A 59 -9.45 17.52 16.81
N ILE A 60 -9.34 18.36 17.83
CA ILE A 60 -9.50 17.98 19.24
C ILE A 60 -10.93 18.34 19.65
N LEU A 61 -11.66 17.35 20.18
CA LEU A 61 -13.06 17.47 20.64
C LEU A 61 -13.13 17.52 22.17
#